data_AF-K7MAA9-F1
#
_entry.id   AF-K7MAA9-F1
#
_cell.length_a   1.000
_cell.length_b   1.000
_cell.length_c   1.000
_cell.angle_alpha   90.00
_cell.angle_beta   90.00
_cell.angle_gamma   90.00
#
_symmetry.space_group_name_H-M   'P 1'
#
loop_
_entity.id
_entity.type
_entity.pdbx_description
1 polymer ?
#
loop_
_entity_poly.entity_id
_entity_poly.type
_entity_poly.pdbx_seq_one_letter_code
_entity_poly.pdbx_strand_id
1 'polypeptide(L)'
;MAYGIFLVGSKKVICSSLFIVGEIGCNDYGYPLSETTAFGDLVTYIPQVISVITSAIRELIHLGAVMFMVPGSLPLGCNSAYLTSFATIDKEEYDRAGCLKWLNTFYEYHNELLQIELNRLRVLHPLTNIIYADYFNAAL
;
A
#
# COMPACT_ATOMS: atom_id res chain seq x y z
N MET A 1 -6.53 39.88 -3.10
CA MET A 1 -7.76 39.11 -3.41
C MET A 1 -7.53 37.90 -4.31
N ALA A 2 -6.71 37.97 -5.38
CA ALA A 2 -6.49 36.84 -6.30
C ALA A 2 -5.98 35.55 -5.62
N TYR A 3 -5.02 35.65 -4.70
CA TYR A 3 -4.51 34.50 -3.94
C TYR A 3 -5.59 33.82 -3.07
N GLY A 4 -6.51 34.59 -2.51
CA GLY A 4 -7.62 34.06 -1.70
C GLY A 4 -8.62 33.27 -2.55
N ILE A 5 -8.93 33.75 -3.76
CA ILE A 5 -9.82 33.05 -4.70
C ILE A 5 -9.17 31.75 -5.18
N PHE A 6 -7.86 31.76 -5.46
CA PHE A 6 -7.15 30.55 -5.89
C PHE A 6 -7.15 29.47 -4.79
N LEU A 7 -6.86 29.84 -3.53
CA LEU A 7 -6.90 28.90 -2.40
C LEU A 7 -8.32 28.38 -2.11
N VAL A 8 -9.36 29.21 -2.24
CA VAL A 8 -10.76 28.77 -2.13
C VAL A 8 -11.11 27.81 -3.27
N GLY A 9 -10.66 28.09 -4.48
CA GLY A 9 -10.80 27.20 -5.63
C GLY A 9 -10.14 25.84 -5.40
N SER A 10 -8.89 25.84 -4.95
CA SER A 10 -8.14 24.61 -4.63
C SER A 10 -8.82 23.79 -3.54
N LYS A 11 -9.28 24.43 -2.44
CA LYS A 11 -10.01 23.72 -1.37
C LYS A 11 -11.30 23.07 -1.88
N LYS A 12 -12.05 23.75 -2.75
CA LYS A 12 -13.28 23.19 -3.31
C LYS A 12 -12.98 21.97 -4.18
N VAL A 13 -11.94 22.03 -5.01
CA VAL A 13 -11.51 20.88 -5.82
C VAL A 13 -11.11 19.72 -4.91
N ILE A 14 -10.20 19.94 -3.97
CA ILE A 14 -9.70 18.91 -3.03
C ILE A 14 -10.85 18.23 -2.26
N CYS A 15 -11.79 19.00 -1.71
CA CYS A 15 -12.92 18.44 -0.96
C CYS A 15 -13.89 17.63 -1.83
N SER A 16 -13.88 17.84 -3.15
CA SER A 16 -14.71 17.09 -4.11
C SER A 16 -13.97 15.97 -4.85
N SER A 17 -12.67 15.81 -4.61
CA SER A 17 -11.83 14.82 -5.29
C SER A 17 -11.75 13.50 -4.54
N LEU A 18 -11.63 12.41 -5.29
CA LEU A 18 -11.17 11.13 -4.79
C LEU A 18 -9.64 11.09 -4.88
N PHE A 19 -8.98 10.81 -3.76
CA PHE A 19 -7.54 10.58 -3.72
C PHE A 19 -7.26 9.08 -3.71
N ILE A 20 -6.61 8.58 -4.76
CA ILE A 20 -6.07 7.23 -4.78
C ILE A 20 -4.66 7.31 -4.22
N VAL A 21 -4.45 6.76 -3.03
CA VAL A 21 -3.15 6.80 -2.33
C VAL A 21 -2.52 5.42 -2.43
N GLY A 22 -1.89 5.15 -3.57
CA GLY A 22 -1.23 3.88 -3.84
C GLY A 22 -1.08 3.56 -5.33
N GLU A 23 -0.39 2.47 -5.69
CA GLU A 23 0.34 1.60 -4.75
C GLU A 23 1.66 2.22 -4.27
N ILE A 24 1.88 2.20 -2.96
CA ILE A 24 3.13 2.63 -2.30
C ILE A 24 3.71 1.38 -1.62
N GLY A 25 5.02 1.16 -1.71
CA GLY A 25 5.71 0.02 -1.11
C GLY A 25 6.35 -0.95 -2.11
N CYS A 26 5.78 -1.10 -3.31
CA CYS A 26 6.28 -2.09 -4.28
C CYS A 26 7.77 -1.89 -4.64
N ASN A 27 8.22 -0.65 -4.82
CA ASN A 27 9.64 -0.36 -5.07
C ASN A 27 10.47 -0.40 -3.80
N ASP A 28 9.88 0.01 -2.67
CA ASP A 28 10.50 0.02 -1.34
C ASP A 28 10.86 -1.40 -0.88
N TYR A 29 10.11 -2.40 -1.32
CA TYR A 29 10.39 -3.82 -1.09
C TYR A 29 11.18 -4.45 -2.24
N GLY A 30 10.82 -4.14 -3.49
CA GLY A 30 11.39 -4.76 -4.67
C GLY A 30 12.87 -4.46 -4.86
N TYR A 31 13.31 -3.25 -4.52
CA TYR A 31 14.71 -2.87 -4.63
C TYR A 31 15.60 -3.69 -3.66
N PRO A 32 15.32 -3.75 -2.33
CA PRO A 32 16.02 -4.67 -1.44
C PRO A 32 15.91 -6.16 -1.82
N LEU A 33 14.76 -6.61 -2.34
CA LEU A 33 14.60 -7.98 -2.82
C LEU A 33 15.56 -8.31 -3.97
N SER A 34 15.85 -7.34 -4.84
CA SER A 34 16.78 -7.50 -5.95
C SER A 34 18.27 -7.48 -5.53
N GLU A 35 18.60 -6.87 -4.39
CA GLU A 35 19.99 -6.70 -3.92
C GLU A 35 20.46 -7.79 -2.93
N THR A 36 19.76 -8.94 -2.83
CA THR A 36 20.09 -10.09 -1.96
C THR A 36 19.94 -9.86 -0.44
N THR A 37 19.14 -8.88 -0.02
CA THR A 37 18.81 -8.70 1.40
C THR A 37 18.06 -9.93 1.96
N ALA A 38 18.38 -10.35 3.18
CA ALA A 38 17.66 -11.45 3.83
C ALA A 38 16.19 -11.07 4.03
N PHE A 39 15.27 -11.98 3.70
CA PHE A 39 13.82 -11.73 3.79
C PHE A 39 13.37 -11.20 5.16
N GLY A 40 14.01 -11.67 6.25
CA GLY A 40 13.73 -11.21 7.61
C GLY A 40 13.94 -9.71 7.80
N ASP A 41 14.91 -9.12 7.10
CA ASP A 41 15.17 -7.68 7.17
C ASP A 41 14.06 -6.89 6.49
N LEU A 42 13.45 -7.42 5.43
CA LEU A 42 12.40 -6.75 4.64
C LEU A 42 11.14 -6.48 5.47
N VAL A 43 10.81 -7.37 6.41
CA VAL A 43 9.65 -7.21 7.31
C VAL A 43 9.78 -5.92 8.14
N THR A 44 11.01 -5.49 8.45
CA THR A 44 11.25 -4.25 9.22
C THR A 44 10.94 -2.96 8.45
N TYR A 45 10.77 -3.05 7.12
CA TYR A 45 10.42 -1.92 6.26
C TYR A 45 8.91 -1.67 6.25
N ILE A 46 8.10 -2.71 6.48
CA ILE A 46 6.63 -2.63 6.39
C ILE A 46 6.05 -1.50 7.26
N PRO A 47 6.40 -1.36 8.55
CA PRO A 47 5.86 -0.27 9.38
C PRO A 47 6.25 1.12 8.86
N GLN A 48 7.45 1.26 8.29
CA GLN A 48 7.93 2.53 7.76
C GLN A 48 7.15 2.92 6.49
N VAL A 49 6.95 1.99 5.57
CA VAL A 49 6.15 2.20 4.36
C VAL A 49 4.71 2.57 4.73
N ILE A 50 4.07 1.84 5.65
CA ILE A 50 2.71 2.15 6.11
C ILE A 50 2.65 3.52 6.80
N SER A 51 3.68 3.90 7.55
CA SER A 51 3.78 5.24 8.14
C SER A 51 3.80 6.33 7.07
N VAL A 52 4.49 6.13 5.95
CA VAL A 52 4.51 7.09 4.83
C VAL A 52 3.13 7.19 4.18
N ILE A 53 2.47 6.07 3.92
CA ILE A 53 1.11 6.04 3.35
C ILE A 53 0.14 6.82 4.25
N THR A 54 0.14 6.51 5.55
CA THR A 54 -0.77 7.16 6.50
C THR A 54 -0.43 8.62 6.72
N SER A 55 0.84 9.01 6.69
CA SER A 55 1.25 10.41 6.74
C SER A 55 0.74 11.19 5.53
N ALA A 56 0.85 10.63 4.32
CA ALA A 56 0.33 11.27 3.11
C ALA A 56 -1.19 11.49 3.19
N ILE A 57 -1.94 10.51 3.71
CA ILE A 57 -3.38 10.66 3.94
C ILE A 57 -3.66 11.79 4.94
N ARG A 58 -2.95 11.84 6.09
CA ARG A 58 -3.12 12.91 7.09
C ARG A 58 -2.89 14.30 6.49
N GLU A 59 -1.82 14.47 5.71
CA GLU A 59 -1.51 15.74 5.04
C GLU A 59 -2.62 16.14 4.07
N LEU A 60 -3.13 15.21 3.26
CA LEU A 60 -4.26 15.47 2.37
C LEU A 60 -5.54 15.85 3.14
N ILE A 61 -5.81 15.21 4.27
CA ILE A 61 -6.92 15.59 5.16
C ILE A 61 -6.73 17.02 5.67
N HIS A 62 -5.52 17.39 6.09
CA HIS A 62 -5.21 18.77 6.52
C HIS A 62 -5.45 19.81 5.41
N LEU A 63 -5.27 19.42 4.15
CA LEU A 63 -5.57 20.25 2.98
C LEU A 63 -7.06 20.29 2.61
N GLY A 64 -7.89 19.44 3.23
CA GLY A 64 -9.34 19.41 3.08
C GLY A 64 -9.87 18.24 2.25
N ALA A 65 -9.06 17.22 1.97
CA ALA A 65 -9.53 16.01 1.29
C ALA A 65 -10.41 15.18 2.22
N VAL A 66 -11.51 14.65 1.68
CA VAL A 66 -12.50 13.89 2.45
C VAL A 66 -12.78 12.50 1.89
N MET A 67 -12.26 12.15 0.72
CA MET A 67 -12.51 10.85 0.08
C MET A 67 -11.21 10.21 -0.42
N PHE A 68 -10.94 9.00 0.06
CA PHE A 68 -9.71 8.27 -0.22
C PHE A 68 -10.01 6.83 -0.64
N MET A 69 -9.24 6.34 -1.60
CA MET A 69 -9.12 4.91 -1.91
C MET A 69 -7.65 4.52 -1.70
N VAL A 70 -7.43 3.51 -0.89
CA VAL A 70 -6.09 3.02 -0.55
C VAL A 70 -6.01 1.56 -0.99
N PRO A 71 -5.36 1.27 -2.12
CA PRO A 71 -5.10 -0.09 -2.54
C PRO A 71 -4.14 -0.80 -1.58
N GLY A 72 -4.47 -2.04 -1.20
CA GLY A 72 -3.47 -2.97 -0.71
C GLY A 72 -2.53 -3.41 -1.83
N SER A 73 -1.38 -3.97 -1.46
CA SER A 73 -0.45 -4.55 -2.42
C SER A 73 -1.01 -5.79 -3.11
N LEU A 74 -0.66 -5.96 -4.38
CA LEU A 74 -0.91 -7.17 -5.18
C LEU A 74 -0.18 -8.43 -4.65
N PRO A 75 -0.67 -9.65 -4.98
CA PRO A 75 0.04 -10.88 -4.67
C PRO A 75 1.19 -11.05 -5.67
N LEU A 76 2.43 -10.80 -5.22
CA LEU A 76 3.59 -10.85 -6.12
C LEU A 76 4.29 -12.22 -6.17
N GLY A 77 3.79 -13.24 -5.46
CA GLY A 77 4.35 -14.59 -5.49
C GLY A 77 4.35 -15.22 -6.89
N CYS A 78 3.43 -14.80 -7.77
CA CYS A 78 3.34 -15.27 -9.15
C CYS A 78 4.09 -14.37 -10.15
N ASN A 79 4.75 -13.30 -9.69
CA ASN A 79 5.45 -12.39 -10.58
C ASN A 79 6.61 -13.12 -11.28
N SER A 80 6.65 -13.05 -12.61
CA SER A 80 7.64 -13.79 -13.41
C SER A 80 9.09 -13.43 -13.09
N ALA A 81 9.38 -12.18 -12.72
CA ALA A 81 10.73 -11.75 -12.35
C ALA A 81 11.14 -12.33 -10.99
N TYR A 82 10.23 -12.36 -10.01
CA TYR A 82 10.50 -12.97 -8.70
C TYR A 82 10.56 -14.49 -8.76
N LEU A 83 9.69 -15.14 -9.54
CA LEU A 83 9.77 -16.58 -9.79
C LEU A 83 11.10 -16.99 -10.43
N THR A 84 11.65 -16.15 -11.32
CA THR A 84 12.96 -16.38 -11.94
C THR A 84 14.09 -16.17 -10.92
N SER A 85 14.06 -15.06 -10.19
CA SER A 85 15.12 -14.67 -9.26
C SER A 85 15.20 -15.57 -8.03
N PHE A 86 14.05 -16.08 -7.55
CA PHE A 86 13.92 -16.93 -6.38
C PHE A 86 13.54 -18.37 -6.74
N ALA A 87 13.90 -18.81 -7.95
CA ALA A 87 13.65 -20.18 -8.39
C ALA A 87 14.35 -21.18 -7.45
N THR A 88 13.60 -22.17 -6.98
CA THR A 88 14.11 -23.26 -6.14
C THR A 88 13.53 -24.60 -6.57
N ILE A 89 14.25 -25.69 -6.30
CA ILE A 89 13.76 -27.05 -6.51
C ILE A 89 12.81 -27.51 -5.40
N ASP A 90 12.77 -26.78 -4.29
CA ASP A 90 11.88 -27.08 -3.18
C ASP A 90 10.43 -26.74 -3.55
N LYS A 91 9.64 -27.78 -3.81
CA LYS A 91 8.22 -27.62 -4.17
C LYS A 91 7.39 -27.10 -3.01
N GLU A 92 7.86 -27.24 -1.77
CA GLU A 92 7.19 -26.71 -0.58
C GLU A 92 7.32 -25.19 -0.46
N GLU A 93 8.10 -24.50 -1.30
CA GLU A 93 8.12 -23.02 -1.35
C GLU A 93 7.00 -22.44 -2.21
N TYR A 94 6.35 -23.27 -3.03
CA TYR A 94 5.29 -22.85 -3.95
C TYR A 94 3.90 -23.29 -3.49
N ASP A 95 2.88 -22.52 -3.84
CA ASP A 95 1.49 -22.93 -3.69
C ASP A 95 1.01 -23.79 -4.86
N ARG A 96 -0.29 -24.13 -4.88
CA ARG A 96 -0.89 -24.97 -5.93
C ARG A 96 -0.91 -24.29 -7.31
N ALA A 97 -0.84 -22.96 -7.38
CA ALA A 97 -0.78 -22.20 -8.61
C ALA A 97 0.67 -22.00 -9.11
N GLY A 98 1.66 -22.42 -8.32
CA GLY A 98 3.08 -22.27 -8.64
C GLY A 98 3.68 -20.94 -8.18
N CYS A 99 3.02 -20.24 -7.25
CA CYS A 99 3.45 -18.94 -6.75
C CYS A 99 4.22 -19.07 -5.43
N LEU A 100 5.21 -18.20 -5.20
CA LEU A 100 6.03 -18.20 -3.99
C LEU A 100 5.17 -17.88 -2.76
N LYS A 101 5.04 -18.84 -1.84
CA LYS A 101 4.20 -18.71 -0.63
C LYS A 101 4.72 -17.62 0.29
N TRP A 102 6.01 -17.63 0.59
CA TRP A 102 6.61 -16.66 1.52
C TRP A 102 6.42 -15.21 1.03
N LEU A 103 6.47 -14.97 -0.28
CA LEU A 103 6.32 -13.65 -0.86
C LEU A 103 4.86 -13.19 -0.81
N ASN A 104 3.92 -14.09 -1.08
CA ASN A 104 2.50 -13.79 -0.87
C ASN A 104 2.21 -13.49 0.62
N THR A 105 2.73 -14.29 1.55
CA THR A 105 2.60 -14.05 3.00
C THR A 105 3.18 -12.71 3.44
N PHE A 106 4.28 -12.27 2.83
CA PHE A 106 4.84 -10.93 3.06
C PHE A 106 3.84 -9.82 2.71
N TYR A 107 3.26 -9.87 1.51
CA TYR A 107 2.32 -8.85 1.04
C TYR A 107 0.97 -8.94 1.77
N GLU A 108 0.53 -10.12 2.19
CA GLU A 108 -0.61 -10.29 3.09
C GLU A 108 -0.37 -9.57 4.42
N TYR A 109 0.82 -9.74 5.02
CA TYR A 109 1.17 -9.07 6.27
C TYR A 109 1.25 -7.54 6.14
N HIS A 110 1.79 -7.03 5.02
CA HIS A 110 1.71 -5.61 4.69
C HIS A 110 0.26 -5.12 4.64
N ASN A 111 -0.62 -5.85 3.93
CA ASN A 111 -2.01 -5.49 3.77
C ASN A 111 -2.81 -5.54 5.08
N GLU A 112 -2.49 -6.49 5.97
CA GLU A 112 -3.08 -6.58 7.31
C GLU A 112 -2.73 -5.33 8.13
N LEU A 113 -1.45 -4.99 8.24
CA LEU A 113 -1.01 -3.81 8.98
C LEU A 113 -1.54 -2.51 8.38
N LEU A 114 -1.62 -2.42 7.04
CA LEU A 114 -2.21 -1.27 6.36
C LEU A 114 -3.69 -1.12 6.76
N GLN A 115 -4.48 -2.19 6.71
CA GLN A 115 -5.89 -2.14 7.11
C GLN A 115 -6.07 -1.72 8.57
N ILE A 116 -5.22 -2.18 9.49
CA ILE A 116 -5.22 -1.76 10.89
C ILE A 116 -5.02 -0.24 11.01
N GLU A 117 -4.00 0.31 10.34
CA GLU A 117 -3.72 1.74 10.40
C GLU A 117 -4.76 2.60 9.67
N LEU A 118 -5.35 2.10 8.57
CA LEU A 118 -6.48 2.76 7.92
C LEU A 118 -7.72 2.78 8.83
N ASN A 119 -8.00 1.70 9.56
CA ASN A 119 -9.07 1.68 10.57
C ASN A 119 -8.81 2.70 11.68
N ARG A 120 -7.56 2.83 12.13
CA ARG A 120 -7.17 3.86 13.10
C ARG A 120 -7.39 5.28 12.55
N LEU A 121 -7.04 5.54 11.28
CA LEU A 121 -7.30 6.82 10.63
C LEU A 121 -8.80 7.13 10.53
N ARG A 122 -9.65 6.16 10.21
CA ARG A 122 -11.11 6.34 10.16
C ARG A 122 -11.67 6.81 11.51
N VAL A 123 -11.15 6.27 12.61
CA VAL A 123 -11.53 6.69 13.98
C VAL A 123 -11.07 8.12 14.28
N LEU A 124 -9.84 8.48 13.87
CA LEU A 124 -9.28 9.81 14.10
C LEU A 124 -9.88 10.90 13.21
N HIS A 125 -10.40 10.54 12.03
CA HIS A 125 -10.91 11.47 11.03
C HIS A 125 -12.33 11.09 10.57
N PRO A 126 -13.35 11.16 11.45
CA PRO A 126 -14.71 10.65 11.17
C PRO A 126 -15.45 11.42 10.07
N LEU A 127 -14.96 12.60 9.66
CA LEU A 127 -15.51 13.38 8.55
C LEU A 127 -14.92 12.98 7.19
N THR A 128 -14.04 11.97 7.15
CA THR A 128 -13.40 11.48 5.94
C THR A 128 -13.85 10.06 5.66
N ASN A 129 -13.99 9.72 4.38
CA ASN A 129 -14.28 8.38 3.92
C ASN A 129 -13.01 7.77 3.33
N ILE A 130 -12.45 6.78 4.02
CA ILE A 130 -11.25 6.06 3.61
C ILE A 130 -11.68 4.65 3.22
N ILE A 131 -11.56 4.30 1.94
CA ILE A 131 -11.93 2.99 1.39
C ILE A 131 -10.65 2.19 1.19
N TYR A 132 -10.61 0.97 1.71
CA TYR A 132 -9.54 0.02 1.39
C TYR A 132 -9.94 -0.73 0.12
N ALA A 133 -9.04 -0.81 -0.85
CA ALA A 133 -9.25 -1.59 -2.06
C ALA A 133 -8.39 -2.86 -2.01
N ASP A 134 -9.05 -4.00 -1.91
CA ASP A 134 -8.42 -5.30 -1.75
C ASP A 134 -7.91 -5.86 -3.09
N TYR A 135 -6.85 -5.23 -3.61
CA TYR A 135 -6.22 -5.65 -4.86
C TYR A 135 -5.63 -7.05 -4.75
N PHE A 136 -5.22 -7.47 -3.55
CA PHE A 136 -4.64 -8.78 -3.33
C PHE A 136 -5.62 -9.88 -3.74
N ASN A 137 -6.82 -9.89 -3.13
CA ASN A 137 -7.82 -10.89 -3.44
C ASN A 137 -8.52 -10.67 -4.79
N ALA A 138 -8.48 -9.45 -5.34
CA ALA A 138 -9.01 -9.17 -6.67
C ALA A 138 -8.13 -9.73 -7.81
N ALA A 139 -6.86 -10.02 -7.53
CA ALA A 139 -5.88 -10.50 -8.51
C ALA A 139 -5.58 -12.01 -8.40
N LEU A 140 -6.15 -12.71 -7.41
CA LEU A 140 -6.03 -14.16 -7.23
C LEU A 140 -7.03 -14.96 -8.07
#